data_AF-A0A2S6QCD1-F1
#
_entry.id   AF-A0A2S6QCD1-F1
#
_cell.length_a   1.000
_cell.length_b   1.000
_cell.length_c   1.000
_cell.angle_alpha   90.00
_cell.angle_beta   90.00
_cell.angle_gamma   90.00
#
_symmetry.space_group_name_H-M   'P 1'
#
loop_
_entity.id
_entity.type
_entity.pdbx_description
1 polymer ?
#
loop_
_entity_poly.entity_id
_entity_poly.type
_entity_poly.pdbx_seq_one_letter_code
_entity_poly.pdbx_strand_id
1 'polypeptide(L)'
;MNVILHKNDNGSNVISYVAKGYDIKKIQKQIGGVEISTKSQDIDFDYINAYDISGNTVNLDLEKARELKIKKIRESRDEMFIDFDKRYDIAFKDGIDLTNLKKEREMLKQAPQKAEIYLDSCISFSEIKALSIFALI
;
A
#
# COMPACT_ATOMS: atom_id res chain seq x y z
N MET A 1 16.54 -14.51 7.54
CA MET A 1 16.27 -13.70 8.75
C MET A 1 14.83 -13.97 9.11
N ASN A 2 14.54 -14.26 10.38
CA ASN A 2 13.18 -14.58 10.80
C ASN A 2 12.50 -13.30 11.30
N VAL A 3 11.18 -13.25 11.18
CA VAL A 3 10.38 -12.11 11.61
C VAL A 3 9.22 -12.59 12.48
N ILE A 4 8.79 -11.73 13.40
CA ILE A 4 7.60 -11.98 14.23
C ILE A 4 6.64 -10.82 13.99
N LEU A 5 5.39 -11.15 13.66
CA LEU A 5 4.30 -10.18 13.59
C LEU A 5 3.55 -10.21 14.93
N HIS A 6 3.42 -9.07 15.58
CA HIS A 6 2.76 -8.98 16.88
C HIS A 6 2.03 -7.65 17.05
N LYS A 7 1.24 -7.55 18.13
CA LYS A 7 0.66 -6.29 18.58
C LYS A 7 1.62 -5.59 19.53
N ASN A 8 1.76 -4.27 19.42
CA ASN A 8 2.42 -3.47 20.47
C ASN A 8 1.42 -3.07 21.57
N ASP A 9 1.89 -2.35 22.58
CA ASP A 9 1.08 -1.89 23.73
C ASP A 9 -0.12 -1.02 23.31
N ASN A 10 -0.06 -0.40 22.12
CA ASN A 10 -1.14 0.40 21.56
C ASN A 10 -2.10 -0.40 20.67
N GLY A 11 -1.97 -1.74 20.60
CA GLY A 11 -2.80 -2.60 19.75
C GLY A 11 -2.53 -2.50 18.25
N SER A 12 -1.42 -1.88 17.84
CA SER A 12 -0.99 -1.77 16.44
C SER A 12 -0.15 -2.97 16.02
N ASN A 13 -0.24 -3.37 14.74
CA ASN A 13 0.59 -4.44 14.21
C ASN A 13 2.03 -3.94 14.00
N VAL A 14 3.00 -4.73 14.46
CA VAL A 14 4.42 -4.44 14.35
C VAL A 14 5.17 -5.70 13.92
N ILE A 15 6.18 -5.52 13.06
CA ILE A 15 7.10 -6.57 12.67
C ILE A 15 8.41 -6.37 13.42
N SER A 16 8.85 -7.43 14.09
CA SER A 16 10.14 -7.48 14.77
C SER A 16 11.07 -8.45 14.06
N TYR A 17 12.30 -8.01 13.76
CA TYR A 17 13.33 -8.83 13.15
C TYR A 17 14.08 -9.62 14.22
N VAL A 18 14.23 -10.93 13.99
CA VAL A 18 14.96 -11.81 14.90
C VAL A 18 16.39 -11.99 14.39
N ALA A 19 17.35 -11.57 15.21
CA ALA A 19 18.77 -11.73 14.94
C ALA A 19 19.16 -13.22 14.81
N LYS A 20 20.19 -13.48 13.99
CA LYS A 20 20.68 -14.85 13.76
C LYS A 20 21.18 -15.47 15.07
N GLY A 21 20.80 -16.72 15.34
CA GLY A 21 21.21 -17.47 16.53
C GLY A 21 20.32 -17.29 17.76
N TYR A 22 19.30 -16.43 17.70
CA TYR A 22 18.32 -16.28 18.78
C TYR A 22 17.16 -17.28 18.64
N ASP A 23 16.62 -17.72 19.78
CA ASP A 23 15.45 -18.61 19.86
C ASP A 23 14.14 -17.83 19.68
N ILE A 24 13.51 -18.00 18.51
CA ILE A 24 12.25 -17.35 18.13
C ILE A 24 11.12 -17.72 19.08
N LYS A 25 11.02 -19.00 19.50
CA LYS A 25 9.93 -19.46 20.37
C LYS A 25 10.01 -18.79 21.73
N LYS A 26 11.23 -18.54 22.21
CA LYS A 26 11.45 -17.81 23.46
C LYS A 26 11.02 -16.34 23.33
N ILE A 27 11.41 -15.68 22.24
CA ILE A 27 11.04 -14.28 21.98
C ILE A 27 9.51 -14.17 21.87
N GLN A 28 8.87 -15.00 21.05
CA GLN A 28 7.42 -15.00 20.85
C GLN A 28 6.64 -15.04 22.17
N LYS A 29 7.04 -15.90 23.12
CA LYS A 29 6.41 -15.99 24.45
C LYS A 29 6.53 -14.71 25.27
N GLN A 30 7.60 -13.93 25.09
CA GLN A 30 7.82 -12.69 25.83
C GLN A 30 6.98 -11.53 25.29
N ILE A 31 6.79 -11.47 23.97
CA ILE A 31 6.08 -10.36 23.30
C ILE A 31 4.60 -10.67 22.98
N GLY A 32 4.14 -11.91 23.16
CA GLY A 32 2.73 -12.27 22.96
C GLY A 32 2.25 -12.14 21.50
N GLY A 33 3.03 -12.67 20.55
CA GLY A 33 2.79 -12.53 19.10
C GLY A 33 2.63 -13.83 18.32
N VAL A 34 2.44 -13.69 17.01
CA VAL A 34 2.37 -14.83 16.07
C VAL A 34 3.65 -14.92 15.27
N GLU A 35 4.24 -16.12 15.30
CA GLU A 35 5.40 -16.43 14.47
C GLU A 35 4.94 -16.61 13.02
N ILE A 36 5.30 -15.67 12.15
CA ILE A 36 5.28 -15.90 10.71
C ILE A 36 6.69 -16.32 10.32
N SER A 37 6.93 -17.63 10.41
CA SER A 37 8.20 -18.25 10.00
C SER A 37 8.25 -18.38 8.47
N THR A 38 8.32 -17.27 7.76
CA THR A 38 8.67 -17.32 6.34
C THR A 38 9.42 -16.06 5.93
N LYS A 39 10.11 -16.13 4.79
CA LYS A 39 10.90 -15.03 4.22
C LYS A 39 10.04 -13.75 4.24
N SER A 40 10.67 -12.59 4.42
CA SER A 40 10.03 -11.25 4.41
C SER A 40 9.17 -10.93 3.17
N GLN A 41 9.06 -11.85 2.23
CA GLN A 41 8.28 -11.79 1.01
C GLN A 41 6.79 -12.05 1.24
N ASP A 42 6.42 -12.74 2.34
CA ASP A 42 5.02 -13.12 2.61
C ASP A 42 4.23 -12.05 3.37
N ILE A 43 4.95 -11.09 3.99
CA ILE A 43 4.34 -9.94 4.65
C ILE A 43 4.66 -8.68 3.85
N ASP A 44 3.63 -7.96 3.45
CA ASP A 44 3.81 -6.66 2.84
C ASP A 44 3.84 -5.55 3.88
N PHE A 45 5.00 -4.91 4.02
CA PHE A 45 5.20 -3.80 4.94
C PHE A 45 4.23 -2.64 4.69
N ASP A 46 3.84 -2.44 3.43
CA ASP A 46 2.88 -1.40 3.05
C ASP A 46 1.46 -1.66 3.57
N TYR A 47 1.16 -2.91 3.92
CA TYR A 47 -0.15 -3.37 4.37
C TYR A 47 -0.10 -4.05 5.72
N ILE A 48 0.98 -3.87 6.49
CA ILE A 48 1.10 -4.41 7.85
C ILE A 48 -0.13 -4.09 8.73
N ASN A 49 -0.73 -2.91 8.52
CA ASN A 49 -1.91 -2.45 9.23
C ASN A 49 -3.21 -3.15 8.82
N ALA A 50 -3.21 -3.87 7.70
CA ALA A 50 -4.32 -4.68 7.20
C ALA A 50 -4.27 -6.13 7.70
N TYR A 51 -3.24 -6.54 8.44
CA TYR A 51 -3.23 -7.87 9.04
C TYR A 51 -4.04 -7.90 10.35
N ASP A 52 -4.86 -8.91 10.55
CA ASP A 52 -5.46 -9.25 11.83
C ASP A 52 -4.70 -10.42 12.46
N ILE A 53 -4.56 -10.37 13.79
CA ILE A 53 -3.84 -11.37 14.59
C ILE A 53 -4.81 -11.90 15.64
N SER A 54 -5.38 -13.07 15.38
CA SER A 54 -6.41 -13.68 16.24
C SER A 54 -6.10 -15.16 16.46
N GLY A 55 -6.09 -15.60 17.73
CA GLY A 55 -5.94 -17.01 18.09
C GLY A 55 -4.69 -17.70 17.51
N ASN A 56 -3.55 -17.00 17.47
CA ASN A 56 -2.31 -17.44 16.82
C ASN A 56 -2.34 -17.56 15.28
N THR A 57 -3.38 -17.06 14.63
CA THR A 57 -3.50 -17.00 13.17
C THR A 57 -3.31 -15.58 12.68
N VAL A 58 -2.75 -15.44 11.48
CA VAL A 58 -2.65 -14.16 10.78
C VAL A 58 -3.58 -14.18 9.58
N ASN A 59 -4.54 -13.27 9.58
CA ASN A 59 -5.49 -13.08 8.49
C ASN A 59 -5.24 -11.72 7.84
N LEU A 60 -5.36 -11.62 6.52
CA LEU A 60 -5.30 -10.34 5.85
C LEU A 60 -6.73 -9.80 5.66
N ASP A 61 -6.97 -8.61 6.18
CA ASP A 61 -8.17 -7.82 5.91
C ASP A 61 -8.04 -7.17 4.53
N LEU A 62 -8.69 -7.79 3.54
CA LEU A 62 -8.69 -7.30 2.16
C LEU A 62 -9.43 -5.97 2.03
N GLU A 63 -10.45 -5.71 2.85
CA GLU A 63 -11.19 -4.45 2.80
C GLU A 63 -10.29 -3.30 3.24
N LYS A 64 -9.61 -3.45 4.37
CA LYS A 64 -8.62 -2.48 4.83
C LYS A 64 -7.44 -2.31 3.87
N ALA A 65 -7.01 -3.39 3.21
CA ALA A 65 -5.99 -3.31 2.17
C ALA A 65 -6.47 -2.48 0.97
N ARG A 66 -7.72 -2.62 0.53
CA ARG A 66 -8.31 -1.78 -0.54
C ARG A 66 -8.35 -0.31 -0.14
N GLU A 67 -8.78 0.01 1.08
CA GLU A 67 -8.82 1.38 1.60
C GLU A 67 -7.44 2.04 1.58
N LEU A 68 -6.42 1.33 2.09
CA LEU A 68 -5.03 1.80 2.08
C LEU A 68 -4.52 2.00 0.65
N LYS A 69 -4.90 1.13 -0.29
CA LYS A 69 -4.50 1.26 -1.69
C LYS A 69 -5.11 2.49 -2.34
N ILE A 70 -6.41 2.75 -2.14
CA ILE A 70 -7.07 3.96 -2.64
C ILE A 70 -6.42 5.21 -2.06
N LYS A 71 -6.11 5.22 -0.76
CA LYS A 71 -5.42 6.34 -0.13
C LYS A 71 -4.08 6.63 -0.82
N LYS A 72 -3.25 5.60 -1.04
CA LYS A 72 -1.97 5.74 -1.74
C LYS A 72 -2.12 6.26 -3.17
N ILE A 73 -3.14 5.81 -3.90
CA ILE A 73 -3.43 6.30 -5.25
C ILE A 73 -3.80 7.78 -5.21
N ARG A 74 -4.60 8.22 -4.23
CA ARG A 74 -4.95 9.65 -4.05
C ARG A 74 -3.71 10.49 -3.72
N GLU A 75 -2.84 10.01 -2.84
CA GLU A 75 -1.57 10.69 -2.51
C GLU A 75 -0.66 10.80 -3.75
N SER A 76 -0.46 9.71 -4.49
CA SER A 76 0.34 9.70 -5.72
C SER A 76 -0.25 10.62 -6.80
N ARG A 77 -1.59 10.68 -6.89
CA ARG A 77 -2.31 11.60 -7.80
C ARG A 77 -2.01 13.05 -7.47
N ASP A 78 -1.98 13.40 -6.20
CA ASP A 78 -1.74 14.77 -5.76
C ASP A 78 -0.30 15.20 -6.11
N GLU A 79 0.68 14.31 -5.98
CA GLU A 79 2.05 14.54 -6.47
C GLU A 79 2.08 14.75 -7.99
N MET A 80 1.36 13.94 -8.76
CA MET A 80 1.26 14.10 -10.21
C MET A 80 0.55 15.39 -10.63
N PHE A 81 -0.43 15.88 -9.87
CA PHE A 81 -1.04 17.19 -10.12
C PHE A 81 -0.05 18.34 -9.93
N ILE A 82 0.82 18.26 -8.92
CA ILE A 82 1.88 19.27 -8.70
C ILE A 82 2.86 19.29 -9.88
N ASP A 83 3.24 18.13 -10.40
CA ASP A 83 4.09 18.04 -11.59
C ASP A 83 3.37 18.57 -12.85
N PHE A 84 2.09 18.19 -13.02
CA PHE A 84 1.24 18.68 -14.10
C PHE A 84 1.16 20.20 -14.11
N ASP A 85 0.89 20.85 -12.97
CA ASP A 85 0.74 22.30 -12.89
C ASP A 85 2.02 23.02 -13.34
N LYS A 86 3.21 22.50 -12.97
CA LYS A 86 4.50 23.02 -13.44
C LYS A 86 4.66 22.91 -14.95
N ARG A 87 4.34 21.75 -15.53
CA ARG A 87 4.42 21.53 -16.98
C ARG A 87 3.42 22.41 -17.74
N TYR A 88 2.22 22.56 -17.19
CA TYR A 88 1.19 23.42 -17.76
C TYR A 88 1.63 24.89 -17.78
N ASP A 89 2.17 25.40 -16.69
CA ASP A 89 2.62 26.79 -16.60
C ASP A 89 3.74 27.11 -17.60
N ILE A 90 4.69 26.19 -17.79
CA ILE A 90 5.76 26.34 -18.79
C ILE A 90 5.17 26.33 -20.20
N ALA A 91 4.37 25.32 -20.53
CA ALA A 91 3.78 25.18 -21.86
C ALA A 91 2.87 26.37 -22.22
N PHE A 92 2.12 26.89 -21.25
CA PHE A 92 1.29 28.07 -21.42
C PHE A 92 2.12 29.33 -21.72
N LYS A 93 3.23 29.54 -20.99
CA LYS A 93 4.14 30.68 -21.22
C LYS A 93 4.82 30.60 -22.59
N ASP A 94 5.18 29.40 -23.02
CA ASP A 94 5.86 29.14 -24.29
C ASP A 94 4.90 29.09 -25.49
N GLY A 95 3.59 29.24 -25.27
CA GLY A 95 2.57 29.19 -26.33
C GLY A 95 2.39 27.81 -26.97
N ILE A 96 2.77 26.74 -26.26
CA ILE A 96 2.67 25.35 -26.71
C ILE A 96 1.21 24.87 -26.67
N ASP A 97 0.82 23.97 -27.58
CA ASP A 97 -0.50 23.34 -27.54
C ASP A 97 -0.72 22.52 -26.25
N LEU A 98 -1.79 22.84 -25.54
CA LEU A 98 -2.16 22.27 -24.25
C LEU A 98 -3.15 21.11 -24.35
N THR A 99 -3.52 20.69 -25.57
CA THR A 99 -4.54 19.66 -25.79
C THR A 99 -4.22 18.35 -25.05
N ASN A 100 -2.96 17.90 -25.09
CA ASN A 100 -2.54 16.68 -24.42
C ASN A 100 -2.52 16.83 -22.90
N LEU A 101 -2.05 17.98 -22.39
CA LEU A 101 -2.06 18.29 -20.96
C LEU A 101 -3.49 18.30 -20.40
N LYS A 102 -4.44 18.89 -21.12
CA LYS A 102 -5.85 18.89 -20.70
C LYS A 102 -6.44 17.47 -20.61
N LYS A 103 -6.08 16.57 -21.53
CA LYS A 103 -6.50 15.15 -21.48
C LYS A 103 -5.90 14.43 -20.27
N GLU A 104 -4.60 14.61 -20.05
CA GLU A 104 -3.90 14.04 -18.91
C GLU A 104 -4.54 14.48 -17.58
N ARG A 105 -4.89 15.76 -17.45
CA ARG A 105 -5.57 16.30 -16.27
C ARG A 105 -6.90 15.60 -15.98
N GLU A 106 -7.70 15.33 -16.99
CA GLU A 106 -8.98 14.62 -16.81
C GLU A 106 -8.78 13.16 -16.43
N MET A 107 -7.78 12.48 -17.01
CA MET A 107 -7.42 11.12 -16.62
C MET A 107 -6.96 11.04 -15.16
N LEU A 108 -6.12 11.99 -14.71
CA LEU A 108 -5.68 12.11 -13.32
C LEU A 108 -6.85 12.31 -12.34
N LYS A 109 -7.86 13.11 -12.71
CA LYS A 109 -9.08 13.28 -11.88
C LYS A 109 -9.86 11.99 -11.70
N GLN A 110 -9.96 11.20 -12.77
CA GLN A 110 -10.74 9.95 -12.78
C GLN A 110 -10.00 8.76 -12.16
N ALA A 111 -8.68 8.83 -12.00
CA ALA A 111 -7.89 7.70 -11.53
C ALA A 111 -8.39 7.07 -10.23
N PRO A 112 -8.73 7.82 -9.15
CA PRO A 112 -9.26 7.20 -7.92
C PRO A 112 -10.58 6.44 -8.13
N GLN A 113 -11.49 6.95 -8.97
CA GLN A 113 -12.76 6.30 -9.24
C GLN A 113 -12.57 5.00 -10.03
N LYS A 114 -11.68 5.02 -11.04
CA LYS A 114 -11.30 3.79 -11.74
C LYS A 114 -10.66 2.80 -10.78
N ALA A 115 -9.80 3.26 -9.87
CA ALA A 115 -9.16 2.41 -8.88
C ALA A 115 -10.18 1.69 -7.98
N GLU A 116 -11.21 2.41 -7.50
CA GLU A 116 -12.28 1.85 -6.67
C GLU A 116 -12.99 0.70 -7.41
N ILE A 117 -13.38 0.93 -8.68
CA ILE A 117 -14.02 -0.09 -9.52
C ILE A 117 -13.11 -1.33 -9.70
N TYR A 118 -11.81 -1.14 -9.94
CA TYR A 118 -10.88 -2.25 -10.08
C TYR A 118 -10.70 -3.04 -8.77
N LEU A 119 -10.62 -2.34 -7.63
CA LEU A 119 -10.42 -2.98 -6.33
C LEU A 119 -11.62 -3.83 -5.90
N ASP A 120 -12.84 -3.44 -6.27
CA ASP A 120 -14.04 -4.24 -6.03
C ASP A 120 -13.98 -5.60 -6.72
N SER A 121 -13.26 -5.70 -7.85
CA SER A 121 -13.07 -6.96 -8.58
C SER A 121 -11.88 -7.81 -8.11
N CYS A 122 -10.99 -7.25 -7.26
CA CYS A 122 -9.80 -7.97 -6.79
C CYS A 122 -10.20 -9.06 -5.78
N ILE A 123 -9.73 -10.28 -6.01
CA ILE A 123 -9.94 -11.44 -5.12
C ILE A 123 -8.67 -11.83 -4.37
N SER A 124 -7.53 -11.26 -4.74
CA SER A 124 -6.23 -11.56 -4.13
C SER A 124 -5.45 -10.29 -3.77
N PHE A 125 -4.54 -10.45 -2.82
CA PHE A 125 -3.65 -9.37 -2.39
C PHE A 125 -2.69 -8.92 -3.51
N SER A 126 -2.23 -9.85 -4.33
CA SER A 126 -1.34 -9.55 -5.46
C SER A 126 -1.98 -8.59 -6.47
N GLU A 127 -3.28 -8.77 -6.74
CA GLU A 127 -4.04 -7.88 -7.62
C GLU A 127 -4.19 -6.47 -7.03
N ILE A 128 -4.55 -6.38 -5.74
CA ILE A 128 -4.63 -5.08 -5.02
C ILE A 128 -3.28 -4.35 -5.08
N LYS A 129 -2.18 -5.08 -4.89
CA LYS A 129 -0.83 -4.52 -4.90
C LYS A 129 -0.43 -3.99 -6.27
N ALA A 130 -0.73 -4.73 -7.34
CA ALA A 130 -0.33 -4.41 -8.70
C ALA A 130 -0.98 -3.12 -9.23
N LEU A 131 -2.14 -2.73 -8.69
CA LEU A 131 -2.82 -1.51 -9.10
C LEU A 131 -1.92 -0.29 -8.84
N SER A 132 -1.91 0.69 -9.75
CA SER A 132 -1.17 1.93 -9.55
C SER A 132 -1.86 3.06 -10.29
N ILE A 133 -1.49 4.30 -9.98
CA ILE A 133 -2.06 5.43 -10.70
C ILE A 133 -1.69 5.40 -12.19
N PHE A 134 -0.48 4.94 -12.54
CA PHE A 134 -0.03 4.82 -13.92
C PHE A 134 -0.82 3.77 -14.72
N ALA A 135 -1.39 2.77 -14.05
CA ALA A 135 -2.26 1.79 -14.71
C ALA A 135 -3.66 2.36 -15.04
N LEU A 136 -3.98 3.57 -14.59
CA LEU A 136 -5.33 4.16 -14.63
C LEU A 136 -5.44 5.40 -15.53
N ILE A 137 -4.30 5.97 -15.90
CA ILE A 137 -4.15 7.13 -16.78
C ILE A 137 -3.90 6.62 -18.20
#